data_AF-T1EK04-F1
#
_entry.id   AF-T1EK04-F1
#
_cell.length_a   1.000
_cell.length_b   1.000
_cell.length_c   1.000
_cell.angle_alpha   90.00
_cell.angle_beta   90.00
_cell.angle_gamma   90.00
#
_symmetry.space_group_name_H-M   'P 1'
#
loop_
_entity.id
_entity.type
_entity.pdbx_description
1 polymer ?
#
loop_
_entity_poly.entity_id
_entity_poly.type
_entity_poly.pdbx_seq_one_letter_code
_entity_poly.pdbx_strand_id
1 'polypeptide(L)' 'ECCACGSAKYEMTFEAVWSRKTHPKDFPIADALTHWSNIVGASHTRNFSIWRYGEVASMGVKEICE' A
#
# COMPACT_ATOMS: atom_id res chain seq x y z
N GLU A 1 0.89 -26.18 1.20
CA GLU A 1 -0.50 -25.71 1.34
C GLU A 1 -0.69 -25.10 2.72
N CYS A 2 -1.76 -24.34 2.95
CA CYS A 2 -2.13 -23.91 4.30
C CYS A 2 -2.77 -25.09 5.03
N CYS A 3 -2.36 -25.36 6.27
CA CYS A 3 -2.91 -26.42 7.13
C CYS A 3 -3.52 -25.87 8.44
N ALA A 4 -3.73 -24.56 8.54
CA ALA A 4 -4.36 -23.96 9.69
C ALA A 4 -5.85 -24.32 9.73
N CYS A 5 -6.37 -24.60 10.93
CA CYS A 5 -7.79 -24.80 11.17
C CYS A 5 -8.42 -23.48 11.65
N GLY A 6 -9.65 -23.20 11.21
CA GLY A 6 -10.40 -22.01 11.63
C GLY A 6 -9.94 -20.72 10.93
N SER A 7 -10.23 -19.58 11.55
CA SER A 7 -9.87 -18.25 11.07
C SER A 7 -9.10 -17.46 12.12
N ALA A 8 -8.32 -16.49 11.66
CA ALA A 8 -7.57 -15.58 12.52
C ALA A 8 -7.90 -14.14 12.15
N LYS A 9 -7.86 -13.25 13.16
CA LYS A 9 -8.07 -11.82 13.00
C LYS A 9 -6.76 -11.10 13.32
N TYR A 10 -6.42 -10.12 12.50
CA TYR A 10 -5.22 -9.31 12.66
C TYR A 10 -5.58 -7.83 12.64
N GLU A 11 -4.75 -7.05 13.30
CA GLU A 11 -4.71 -5.60 13.17
C GLU A 11 -3.48 -5.23 12.36
N MET A 12 -3.65 -4.30 11.41
CA MET A 12 -2.57 -3.81 10.56
C MET A 12 -2.40 -2.32 10.84
N THR A 13 -1.18 -1.95 11.23
CA THR A 13 -0.78 -0.55 11.41
C THR A 13 0.21 -0.19 10.33
N PHE A 14 -0.05 0.91 9.62
CA PHE A 14 0.91 1.50 8.68
C PHE A 14 1.54 2.73 9.33
N GLU A 15 2.87 2.70 9.44
CA GLU A 15 3.66 3.81 9.97
C GLU A 15 4.34 4.55 8.82
N ALA A 16 3.91 5.79 8.59
CA ALA A 16 4.49 6.66 7.57
C ALA A 16 5.82 7.26 8.06
N VAL A 17 6.93 6.88 7.42
CA VAL A 17 8.29 7.36 7.78
C VAL A 17 8.88 8.38 6.78
N TRP A 18 8.09 8.77 5.77
CA TRP A 18 8.48 9.80 4.80
C TRP A 18 8.43 11.17 5.47
N SER A 19 9.58 11.83 5.56
CA SER A 19 9.73 13.14 6.21
C SER A 19 10.83 13.95 5.53
N ARG A 20 10.83 15.27 5.73
CA ARG A 20 11.89 16.17 5.25
C ARG A 20 13.28 15.76 5.76
N LYS A 21 13.36 15.12 6.93
CA LYS A 21 14.63 14.65 7.51
C LYS A 21 15.12 13.37 6.82
N THR A 22 14.23 12.41 6.56
CA THR A 22 14.59 11.11 5.98
C THR A 22 14.77 11.20 4.46
N HIS A 23 14.02 12.08 3.78
CA HIS A 23 14.01 12.24 2.33
C HIS A 23 14.01 13.74 1.97
N PRO A 24 15.14 14.45 2.13
CA PRO A 24 15.17 15.92 2.02
C PRO A 24 15.09 16.44 0.57
N LYS A 25 15.52 15.63 -0.40
CA LYS A 25 15.58 16.03 -1.80
C LYS A 25 14.16 16.20 -2.36
N ASP A 26 13.90 17.38 -2.92
CA ASP A 26 12.62 17.75 -3.55
C ASP A 26 11.39 17.50 -2.66
N PHE A 27 11.57 17.54 -1.34
CA PHE A 27 10.50 17.32 -0.39
C PHE A 27 9.45 18.44 -0.51
N PRO A 28 8.14 18.13 -0.61
CA PRO A 28 7.12 19.13 -0.85
C PRO A 28 7.17 20.28 0.16
N ILE A 29 6.98 21.50 -0.34
CA ILE A 29 7.01 22.71 0.51
C ILE A 29 5.64 22.90 1.17
N ALA A 30 4.56 22.60 0.46
CA ALA A 30 3.21 22.66 0.99
C ALA A 30 2.87 21.35 1.73
N ASP A 31 2.52 21.47 3.02
CA ASP A 31 2.18 20.31 3.85
C ASP A 31 0.98 19.53 3.30
N ALA A 32 0.03 20.20 2.64
CA ALA A 32 -1.12 19.55 1.99
C ALA A 32 -0.71 18.56 0.87
N LEU A 33 0.46 18.76 0.24
CA LEU A 33 0.99 17.84 -0.76
C LEU A 33 1.76 16.68 -0.14
N THR A 34 2.03 16.74 1.16
CA THR A 34 2.78 15.71 1.90
C THR A 34 1.80 14.78 2.60
N HIS A 35 1.19 13.87 1.84
CA HIS A 35 0.24 12.91 2.38
C HIS A 35 0.42 11.53 1.75
N TRP A 36 -0.21 10.54 2.38
CA TRP A 36 -0.45 9.23 1.80
C TRP A 36 -1.91 9.14 1.44
N SER A 37 -2.22 8.44 0.36
CA SER A 37 -3.61 8.07 0.06
C SER A 37 -4.13 7.07 1.10
N ASN A 38 -5.44 6.86 1.11
CA ASN A 38 -6.04 5.83 1.95
C ASN A 38 -5.49 4.45 1.58
N ILE A 39 -5.21 3.64 2.60
CA ILE A 39 -4.68 2.29 2.38
C ILE A 39 -5.81 1.39 1.90
N VAL A 40 -5.57 0.70 0.79
CA VAL A 40 -6.49 -0.28 0.20
C VAL A 40 -5.77 -1.62 0.12
N GLY A 41 -6.44 -2.68 0.60
CA GLY A 41 -5.89 -4.03 0.60
C GLY A 41 -6.96 -5.09 0.83
N ALA A 42 -6.56 -6.35 0.75
CA ALA A 42 -7.44 -7.49 0.97
C ALA A 42 -6.66 -8.70 1.48
N SER A 43 -7.31 -9.53 2.30
CA SER A 43 -6.86 -10.90 2.55
C SER A 43 -7.28 -11.77 1.36
N HIS A 44 -6.32 -12.42 0.68
CA HIS A 44 -6.60 -13.15 -0.55
C HIS A 44 -5.80 -14.46 -0.67
N THR A 45 -6.19 -15.31 -1.62
CA THR A 45 -5.47 -16.54 -1.96
C THR A 45 -4.34 -16.26 -2.96
N ARG A 46 -3.49 -17.25 -3.23
CA ARG A 46 -2.37 -17.14 -4.18
C ARG A 46 -2.79 -16.85 -5.63
N ASN A 47 -4.04 -17.11 -5.98
CA ASN A 47 -4.55 -16.98 -7.35
C ASN A 47 -5.02 -15.55 -7.67
N PHE A 48 -4.98 -14.64 -6.69
CA PHE A 48 -5.31 -13.25 -6.87
C PHE A 48 -4.08 -12.38 -6.60
N SER A 49 -3.91 -11.32 -7.37
CA SER A 49 -2.85 -10.33 -7.20
C SER A 49 -3.45 -8.94 -7.34
N ILE A 50 -3.26 -8.10 -6.33
CA ILE A 50 -3.68 -6.69 -6.39
C ILE A 50 -2.75 -5.94 -7.35
N TRP A 51 -1.45 -6.15 -7.20
CA TRP A 51 -0.39 -5.64 -8.08
C TRP A 51 0.80 -6.61 -8.04
N ARG A 52 1.71 -6.50 -9.01
CA ARG A 52 2.94 -7.30 -9.05
C ARG A 52 4.07 -6.54 -9.74
N TYR A 53 5.30 -6.72 -9.25
CA TYR A 53 6.48 -6.13 -9.86
C TYR A 53 6.65 -6.59 -11.32
N GLY A 54 6.93 -5.63 -12.20
CA GLY A 54 7.14 -5.89 -13.62
C GLY A 54 5.85 -6.13 -14.43
N GLU A 55 4.69 -6.13 -13.78
CA GLU A 55 3.40 -6.27 -14.45
C GLU A 55 2.68 -4.92 -14.59
N VAL A 56 1.79 -4.83 -15.57
CA VAL A 56 0.98 -3.63 -15.82
C VAL A 56 -0.10 -3.51 -14.75
N ALA A 57 -0.28 -2.31 -14.21
CA ALA A 57 -1.34 -2.03 -13.25
C ALA A 57 -2.73 -2.26 -13.85
N SER A 58 -3.65 -2.81 -13.05
CA SER A 58 -5.07 -2.82 -13.40
C SER A 58 -5.64 -1.40 -13.40
N MET A 59 -6.80 -1.20 -14.02
CA MET A 59 -7.47 0.11 -14.03
C MET A 59 -7.72 0.63 -12.60
N GLY A 60 -8.16 -0.23 -11.68
CA GLY A 60 -8.41 0.18 -10.29
C GLY A 60 -7.13 0.56 -9.54
N VAL A 61 -6.00 -0.12 -9.80
CA VAL A 61 -4.72 0.28 -9.22
C VAL A 61 -4.26 1.62 -9.80
N LYS A 62 -4.45 1.83 -11.10
CA LYS A 62 -4.14 3.10 -11.76
C LYS A 62 -4.88 4.27 -11.12
N GLU A 63 -6.19 4.14 -10.87
CA GLU A 63 -7.01 5.19 -10.24
C GLU A 63 -6.61 5.53 -8.79
N ILE A 64 -5.92 4.62 -8.08
CA ILE A 64 -5.42 4.89 -6.73
C ILE A 64 -4.06 5.61 -6.78
N CYS A 65 -3.30 5.40 -7.86
CA CYS A 65 -1.92 5.86 -7.99
C CYS A 65 -1.76 7.17 -8.78
N GLU A 66 -2.80 7.63 -9.47
CA GLU A 66 -2.85 8.88 -10.27
C GLU A 66 -3.88 9.86 -9.71
#